data_AF-A0A351I8K6-F1
#
_entry.id   AF-A0A351I8K6-F1
#
_cell.length_a   1.000
_cell.length_b   1.000
_cell.length_c   1.000
_cell.angle_alpha   90.00
_cell.angle_beta   90.00
_cell.angle_gamma   90.00
#
_symmetry.space_group_name_H-M   'P 1'
#
loop_
_entity.id
_entity.type
_entity.pdbx_description
1 polymer ?
#
loop_
_entity_poly.entity_id
_entity_poly.type
_entity_poly.pdbx_seq_one_letter_code
_entity_poly.pdbx_strand_id
1 'polypeptide(L)'
;MQDNDIYLKSKKVWDDNIKLFPRKLQYPDENLVRLFSGRYINIPKPPVKVMEHGFGHATNLAFFASKGYECAGCEISGPFIKEAEELFKFINKPIDLRLVKEDAIPYDDNAFDIVVSWNVIHYLGNRKAVSKVIDEFYRVLKPGGVLLLSTLHPDSSFSDRMESVGDGSYIIEKESSYDNRKGLVFFMAESRDELVNLFNPFSKVKTGSAAFDLFDHSERTAWYLVYAVK
;
A
#
# COMPACT_ATOMS: atom_id res chain seq x y z
N MET A 1 -20.07 -10.31 -1.80
CA MET A 1 -20.00 -8.92 -2.35
C MET A 1 -19.21 -9.00 -3.66
N GLN A 2 -19.58 -8.29 -4.71
CA GLN A 2 -18.81 -8.29 -5.98
C GLN A 2 -17.61 -7.34 -5.87
N ASP A 3 -16.50 -7.63 -6.56
CA ASP A 3 -15.25 -6.83 -6.53
C ASP A 3 -15.52 -5.33 -6.81
N ASN A 4 -16.41 -5.02 -7.76
CA ASN A 4 -16.79 -3.64 -8.09
C ASN A 4 -17.46 -2.88 -6.92
N ASP A 5 -18.24 -3.57 -6.07
CA ASP A 5 -18.86 -2.94 -4.89
C ASP A 5 -17.81 -2.62 -3.81
N ILE A 6 -16.81 -3.50 -3.64
CA ILE A 6 -15.66 -3.26 -2.74
C ILE A 6 -14.85 -2.06 -3.20
N TYR A 7 -14.55 -1.97 -4.50
CA TYR A 7 -13.85 -0.84 -5.11
C TYR A 7 -14.60 0.48 -4.88
N LEU A 8 -15.89 0.54 -5.20
CA LEU A 8 -16.69 1.77 -5.09
C LEU A 8 -16.82 2.23 -3.63
N LYS A 9 -17.01 1.30 -2.69
CA LYS A 9 -17.04 1.60 -1.25
C LYS A 9 -15.71 2.14 -0.76
N SER A 10 -14.61 1.47 -1.09
CA SER A 10 -13.26 1.90 -0.72
C SER A 10 -12.95 3.28 -1.30
N LYS A 11 -13.26 3.50 -2.58
CA LYS A 11 -13.10 4.81 -3.23
C LYS A 11 -13.84 5.91 -2.48
N LYS A 12 -15.10 5.68 -2.14
CA LYS A 12 -15.91 6.68 -1.41
C LYS A 12 -15.29 6.99 -0.05
N VAL A 13 -14.89 5.96 0.71
CA VAL A 13 -14.26 6.14 2.02
C VAL A 13 -13.00 6.99 1.91
N TRP A 14 -12.15 6.75 0.91
CA TRP A 14 -10.91 7.52 0.71
C TRP A 14 -11.13 8.94 0.20
N ASP A 15 -12.10 9.15 -0.70
CA ASP A 15 -12.51 10.49 -1.15
C ASP A 15 -13.04 11.36 0.01
N ASP A 16 -13.62 10.74 1.04
CA ASP A 16 -14.08 11.40 2.26
C ASP A 16 -12.96 11.51 3.32
N ASN A 17 -12.06 10.53 3.38
CA ASN A 17 -10.99 10.43 4.39
C ASN A 17 -10.09 11.67 4.39
N ILE A 18 -9.67 12.14 3.21
CA ILE A 18 -8.83 13.35 3.06
C ILE A 18 -9.43 14.60 3.72
N LYS A 19 -10.78 14.69 3.81
CA LYS A 19 -11.49 15.83 4.42
C LYS A 19 -11.59 15.68 5.93
N LEU A 20 -11.82 14.45 6.40
CA LEU A 20 -11.99 14.11 7.81
C LEU A 20 -10.65 14.11 8.56
N PHE A 21 -9.59 13.68 7.87
CA PHE A 21 -8.24 13.54 8.40
C PHE A 21 -7.27 14.30 7.49
N PRO A 22 -7.36 15.64 7.43
CA PRO A 22 -6.45 16.44 6.62
C PRO A 22 -5.01 16.20 7.08
N ARG A 23 -4.05 16.36 6.17
CA ARG A 23 -2.63 16.03 6.32
C ARG A 23 -2.02 16.51 7.66
N LYS A 24 -2.16 15.71 8.71
CA LYS A 24 -1.61 15.97 10.06
C LYS A 24 -0.17 15.46 10.19
N LEU A 25 0.20 14.46 9.39
CA LEU A 25 1.52 13.85 9.36
C LEU A 25 2.20 14.18 8.03
N GLN A 26 3.32 14.91 8.11
CA GLN A 26 4.15 15.29 6.95
C GLN A 26 5.32 14.31 6.74
N TYR A 27 5.41 13.27 7.55
CA TYR A 27 6.54 12.36 7.57
C TYR A 27 6.24 11.09 6.77
N PRO A 28 7.25 10.54 6.05
CA PRO A 28 7.13 9.23 5.44
C PRO A 28 7.00 8.13 6.50
N ASP A 29 6.56 6.95 6.09
CA ASP A 29 6.55 5.77 6.94
C ASP A 29 7.97 5.43 7.44
N GLU A 30 8.11 5.21 8.74
CA GLU A 30 9.43 4.99 9.35
C GLU A 30 10.13 3.72 8.83
N ASN A 31 9.38 2.68 8.46
CA ASN A 31 9.94 1.45 7.94
C ASN A 31 10.45 1.65 6.52
N LEU A 32 9.74 2.43 5.69
CA LEU A 32 10.26 2.84 4.39
C LEU A 32 11.55 3.68 4.54
N VAL A 33 11.61 4.60 5.52
CA VAL A 33 12.86 5.32 5.81
C VAL A 33 14.00 4.36 6.18
N ARG A 34 13.73 3.38 7.05
CA ARG A 34 14.69 2.34 7.45
C ARG A 34 15.15 1.47 6.27
N LEU A 35 14.23 1.06 5.38
CA LEU A 35 14.54 0.23 4.22
C LEU A 35 15.39 0.98 3.19
N PHE A 36 15.05 2.24 2.89
CA PHE A 36 15.76 3.04 1.89
C PHE A 36 17.08 3.65 2.39
N SER A 37 17.23 3.82 3.72
CA SER A 37 18.43 4.42 4.33
C SER A 37 19.32 3.42 5.08
N GLY A 38 18.84 2.21 5.33
CA GLY A 38 19.53 1.18 6.12
C GLY A 38 20.18 0.07 5.29
N ARG A 39 20.51 -1.04 5.96
CA ARG A 39 21.20 -2.22 5.38
C ARG A 39 20.38 -3.50 5.60
N TYR A 40 19.08 -3.47 5.30
CA TYR A 40 18.16 -4.58 5.51
C TYR A 40 17.97 -5.45 4.25
N ILE A 41 17.84 -4.80 3.10
CA ILE A 41 17.59 -5.41 1.78
C ILE A 41 18.34 -4.63 0.70
N ASN A 42 18.49 -5.24 -0.47
CA ASN A 42 19.07 -4.54 -1.62
C ASN A 42 18.00 -3.71 -2.33
N ILE A 43 18.11 -2.40 -2.22
CA ILE A 43 17.26 -1.43 -2.91
C ILE A 43 18.05 -0.83 -4.07
N PRO A 44 17.54 -0.90 -5.32
CA PRO A 44 18.11 -0.19 -6.47
C PRO A 44 18.39 1.28 -6.12
N LYS A 45 19.60 1.77 -6.42
CA LYS A 45 20.01 3.14 -6.06
C LYS A 45 19.61 4.14 -7.15
N PRO A 46 19.29 5.39 -6.78
CA PRO A 46 18.94 6.42 -7.75
C PRO A 46 20.13 6.77 -8.68
N PRO A 47 19.87 7.22 -9.93
CA PRO A 47 18.55 7.44 -10.52
C PRO A 47 17.92 6.14 -11.04
N VAL A 48 16.76 5.78 -10.49
CA VAL A 48 15.90 4.66 -10.93
C VAL A 48 14.44 5.04 -10.66
N LYS A 49 13.51 4.32 -11.30
CA LYS A 49 12.08 4.63 -11.22
C LYS A 49 11.38 3.88 -10.08
N VAL A 50 10.66 4.62 -9.26
CA VAL A 50 9.86 4.12 -8.12
C VAL A 50 8.39 4.45 -8.36
N MET A 51 7.52 3.44 -8.31
CA MET A 51 6.07 3.63 -8.32
C MET A 51 5.49 3.30 -6.95
N GLU A 52 4.66 4.18 -6.40
CA GLU A 52 3.85 3.89 -5.21
C GLU A 52 2.38 3.67 -5.58
N HIS A 53 1.85 2.50 -5.21
CA HIS A 53 0.44 2.14 -5.32
C HIS A 53 -0.28 2.51 -4.02
N GLY A 54 -1.35 3.30 -4.13
CA GLY A 54 -2.12 3.85 -3.01
C GLY A 54 -1.29 4.83 -2.19
N PHE A 55 -0.77 5.89 -2.83
CA PHE A 55 0.18 6.81 -2.22
C PHE A 55 -0.45 7.75 -1.17
N GLY A 56 -1.78 7.85 -1.09
CA GLY A 56 -2.48 8.71 -0.13
C GLY A 56 -1.98 10.16 -0.16
N HIS A 57 -1.45 10.68 0.95
CA HIS A 57 -0.90 12.04 1.02
C HIS A 57 0.45 12.21 0.30
N ALA A 58 1.00 11.20 -0.38
CA ALA A 58 2.25 11.26 -1.13
C ALA A 58 3.50 11.65 -0.30
N THR A 59 3.48 11.44 1.02
CA THR A 59 4.63 11.72 1.91
C THR A 59 5.81 10.79 1.62
N ASN A 60 5.54 9.52 1.31
CA ASN A 60 6.54 8.54 0.87
C ASN A 60 7.11 8.91 -0.50
N LEU A 61 6.28 9.25 -1.48
CA LEU A 61 6.75 9.77 -2.78
C LEU A 61 7.66 10.99 -2.63
N ALA A 62 7.31 11.96 -1.79
CA ALA A 62 8.18 13.12 -1.54
C ALA A 62 9.51 12.71 -0.89
N PHE A 63 9.49 11.74 0.02
CA PHE A 63 10.70 11.15 0.57
C PHE A 63 11.55 10.48 -0.51
N PHE A 64 10.98 9.65 -1.39
CA PHE A 64 11.72 9.05 -2.51
C PHE A 64 12.30 10.11 -3.46
N ALA A 65 11.51 11.12 -3.83
CA ALA A 65 11.97 12.22 -4.66
C ALA A 65 13.14 13.00 -4.01
N SER A 66 13.12 13.18 -2.68
CA SER A 66 14.21 13.80 -1.91
C SER A 66 15.51 12.99 -1.94
N LYS A 67 15.41 11.66 -2.12
CA LYS A 67 16.55 10.75 -2.26
C LYS A 67 17.07 10.66 -3.70
N GLY A 68 16.40 11.30 -4.67
CA GLY A 68 16.81 11.33 -6.08
C GLY A 68 16.16 10.26 -6.98
N TYR A 69 15.11 9.59 -6.51
CA TYR A 69 14.35 8.66 -7.33
C TYR A 69 13.41 9.39 -8.32
N GLU A 70 13.21 8.79 -9.49
CA GLU A 70 12.15 9.20 -10.42
C GLU A 70 10.83 8.60 -9.96
N CYS A 71 9.89 9.44 -9.54
CA CYS A 71 8.68 9.00 -8.85
C CYS A 71 7.48 8.94 -9.78
N ALA A 72 6.68 7.89 -9.62
CA ALA A 72 5.34 7.75 -10.14
C ALA A 72 4.41 7.26 -9.02
N GLY A 73 3.11 7.46 -9.14
CA GLY A 73 2.17 6.92 -8.16
C GLY A 73 0.75 6.80 -8.70
N CYS A 74 0.05 5.75 -8.28
CA CYS A 74 -1.36 5.58 -8.60
C CYS A 74 -2.23 5.49 -7.35
N GLU A 75 -3.43 6.04 -7.44
CA GLU A 75 -4.34 6.20 -6.30
C GLU A 75 -5.81 6.10 -6.78
N ILE A 76 -6.68 5.54 -5.95
CA ILE A 76 -8.13 5.37 -6.24
C ILE A 76 -8.89 6.69 -6.03
N SER A 77 -8.34 7.57 -5.19
CA SER A 77 -8.94 8.83 -4.82
C SER A 77 -8.43 10.01 -5.65
N GLY A 78 -9.35 10.66 -6.36
CA GLY A 78 -9.06 11.88 -7.12
C GLY A 78 -8.62 13.07 -6.25
N PRO A 79 -9.22 13.30 -5.06
CA PRO A 79 -8.72 14.26 -4.10
C PRO A 79 -7.24 14.07 -3.71
N PHE A 80 -6.80 12.85 -3.43
CA PHE A 80 -5.39 12.57 -3.09
C PHE A 80 -4.44 12.85 -4.28
N ILE A 81 -4.86 12.54 -5.52
CA ILE A 81 -4.12 12.93 -6.73
C ILE A 81 -3.87 14.44 -6.76
N LYS A 82 -4.91 15.27 -6.55
CA LYS A 82 -4.77 16.74 -6.57
C LYS A 82 -3.84 17.24 -5.47
N GLU A 83 -3.96 16.71 -4.26
CA GLU A 83 -3.08 17.08 -3.15
C GLU A 83 -1.61 16.73 -3.46
N ALA A 84 -1.36 15.57 -4.07
CA ALA A 84 -0.03 15.15 -4.47
C ALA A 84 0.54 16.03 -5.60
N GLU A 85 -0.27 16.42 -6.60
CA GLU A 85 0.13 17.37 -7.64
C GLU A 85 0.57 18.72 -7.04
N GLU A 86 -0.19 19.25 -6.09
CA GLU A 86 0.14 20.50 -5.39
C GLU A 86 1.44 20.39 -4.59
N LEU A 87 1.62 19.29 -3.85
CA LEU A 87 2.86 19.01 -3.12
C LEU A 87 4.07 18.94 -4.06
N PHE A 88 3.97 18.21 -5.17
CA PHE A 88 5.09 18.02 -6.10
C PHE A 88 5.44 19.30 -6.86
N LYS A 89 4.43 20.14 -7.15
CA LYS A 89 4.64 21.51 -7.64
C LYS A 89 5.38 22.36 -6.60
N PHE A 90 5.00 22.28 -5.33
CA PHE A 90 5.62 23.04 -4.25
C PHE A 90 7.11 22.68 -4.03
N ILE A 91 7.45 21.38 -4.03
CA ILE A 91 8.84 20.92 -3.87
C ILE A 91 9.66 20.97 -5.17
N ASN A 92 9.05 21.42 -6.28
CA ASN A 92 9.66 21.54 -7.60
C ASN A 92 10.29 20.22 -8.09
N LYS A 93 9.51 19.13 -8.06
CA LYS A 93 9.91 17.81 -8.57
C LYS A 93 8.88 17.28 -9.57
N PRO A 94 9.32 16.63 -10.67
CA PRO A 94 8.40 15.96 -11.59
C PRO A 94 7.82 14.71 -10.94
N ILE A 95 6.59 14.36 -11.33
CA ILE A 95 5.92 13.13 -10.92
C ILE A 95 4.89 12.69 -11.97
N ASP A 96 4.75 11.37 -12.18
CA ASP A 96 3.68 10.77 -12.99
C ASP A 96 2.60 10.17 -12.08
N LEU A 97 1.49 10.89 -11.92
CA LEU A 97 0.36 10.48 -11.08
C LEU A 97 -0.81 9.99 -11.93
N ARG A 98 -1.38 8.83 -11.58
CA ARG A 98 -2.48 8.22 -12.34
C ARG A 98 -3.61 7.73 -11.45
N LEU A 99 -4.85 8.01 -11.85
CA LEU A 99 -6.02 7.49 -11.16
C LEU A 99 -6.20 6.00 -11.45
N VAL A 100 -6.31 5.18 -10.42
CA VAL A 100 -6.67 3.76 -10.55
C VAL A 100 -8.16 3.67 -10.90
N LYS A 101 -8.48 2.86 -11.91
CA LYS A 101 -9.84 2.49 -12.26
C LYS A 101 -9.93 0.97 -12.19
N GLU A 102 -10.78 0.47 -11.31
CA GLU A 102 -10.93 -0.98 -11.05
C GLU A 102 -9.62 -1.60 -10.54
N ASP A 103 -9.24 -2.78 -11.06
CA ASP A 103 -8.15 -3.61 -10.55
C ASP A 103 -6.82 -3.44 -11.34
N ALA A 104 -6.75 -2.49 -12.28
CA ALA A 104 -5.62 -2.36 -13.20
C ALA A 104 -4.63 -1.27 -12.75
N ILE A 105 -3.34 -1.59 -12.76
CA ILE A 105 -2.27 -0.63 -12.48
C ILE A 105 -1.99 0.13 -13.78
N PRO A 106 -2.22 1.45 -13.84
CA PRO A 106 -2.31 2.21 -15.10
C PRO A 106 -0.94 2.56 -15.69
N TYR A 107 0.00 1.62 -15.72
CA TYR A 107 1.35 1.81 -16.25
C TYR A 107 1.76 0.66 -17.17
N ASP A 108 2.74 0.93 -18.03
CA ASP A 108 3.24 -0.05 -19.00
C ASP A 108 4.06 -1.16 -18.33
N ASP A 109 4.19 -2.28 -19.04
CA ASP A 109 5.03 -3.40 -18.63
C ASP A 109 6.48 -2.96 -18.45
N ASN A 110 7.17 -3.51 -17.44
CA ASN A 110 8.59 -3.27 -17.19
C ASN A 110 8.97 -1.77 -17.09
N ALA A 111 8.09 -0.94 -16.52
CA ALA A 111 8.30 0.49 -16.38
C ALA A 111 9.17 0.86 -15.15
N PHE A 112 9.13 0.06 -14.08
CA PHE A 112 9.69 0.45 -12.77
C PHE A 112 10.79 -0.48 -12.26
N ASP A 113 11.79 0.11 -11.61
CA ASP A 113 12.84 -0.62 -10.91
C ASP A 113 12.39 -1.01 -9.49
N ILE A 114 11.50 -0.19 -8.90
CA ILE A 114 10.93 -0.40 -7.56
C ILE A 114 9.42 -0.15 -7.64
N VAL A 115 8.63 -1.05 -7.08
CA VAL A 115 7.20 -0.85 -6.77
C VAL A 115 7.03 -0.89 -5.27
N VAL A 116 6.28 0.08 -4.72
CA VAL A 116 5.92 0.17 -3.31
C VAL A 116 4.41 0.10 -3.19
N SER A 117 3.89 -0.78 -2.34
CA SER A 117 2.47 -0.81 -1.98
C SER A 117 2.36 -0.94 -0.46
N TRP A 118 2.25 0.19 0.24
CA TRP A 118 2.43 0.24 1.69
C TRP A 118 1.11 0.49 2.41
N ASN A 119 0.62 -0.52 3.14
CA ASN A 119 -0.65 -0.51 3.86
C ASN A 119 -1.85 -0.27 2.93
N VAL A 120 -1.88 -0.93 1.76
CA VAL A 120 -2.91 -0.72 0.72
C VAL A 120 -3.65 -2.00 0.33
N ILE A 121 -2.95 -3.09 0.02
CA ILE A 121 -3.59 -4.23 -0.65
C ILE A 121 -4.70 -4.91 0.16
N HIS A 122 -4.72 -4.74 1.49
CA HIS A 122 -5.80 -5.28 2.31
C HIS A 122 -7.16 -4.64 1.97
N TYR A 123 -7.21 -3.40 1.44
CA TYR A 123 -8.47 -2.76 1.02
C TYR A 123 -9.13 -3.41 -0.21
N LEU A 124 -8.44 -4.32 -0.89
CA LEU A 124 -8.99 -5.03 -2.06
C LEU A 124 -10.00 -6.13 -1.69
N GLY A 125 -10.13 -6.41 -0.39
CA GLY A 125 -11.23 -7.17 0.19
C GLY A 125 -11.10 -8.68 0.11
N ASN A 126 -10.60 -9.26 -0.98
CA ASN A 126 -10.48 -10.72 -1.12
C ASN A 126 -9.18 -11.16 -1.79
N ARG A 127 -8.86 -12.46 -1.62
CA ARG A 127 -7.65 -13.10 -2.16
C ARG A 127 -7.49 -12.90 -3.66
N LYS A 128 -8.59 -13.04 -4.42
CA LYS A 128 -8.55 -12.97 -5.89
C LYS A 128 -8.14 -11.57 -6.36
N ALA A 129 -8.74 -10.52 -5.80
CA ALA A 129 -8.38 -9.14 -6.11
C ALA A 129 -6.93 -8.83 -5.71
N VAL A 130 -6.48 -9.30 -4.55
CA VAL A 130 -5.08 -9.19 -4.11
C VAL A 130 -4.12 -9.92 -5.04
N SER A 131 -4.46 -11.12 -5.50
CA SER A 131 -3.61 -11.88 -6.42
C SER A 131 -3.47 -11.15 -7.76
N LYS A 132 -4.58 -10.61 -8.30
CA LYS A 132 -4.56 -9.80 -9.53
C LYS A 132 -3.65 -8.56 -9.39
N VAL A 133 -3.73 -7.83 -8.28
CA VAL A 133 -2.88 -6.63 -8.10
C VAL A 133 -1.41 -7.00 -7.98
N ILE A 134 -1.10 -8.15 -7.37
CA ILE A 134 0.27 -8.66 -7.27
C ILE A 134 0.81 -9.05 -8.66
N ASP A 135 -0.02 -9.64 -9.52
CA ASP A 135 0.32 -9.91 -10.92
C ASP A 135 0.58 -8.61 -11.69
N GLU A 136 -0.20 -7.55 -11.43
CA GLU A 136 0.04 -6.23 -12.01
C GLU A 136 1.33 -5.60 -11.51
N PHE A 137 1.67 -5.72 -10.22
CA PHE A 137 2.98 -5.28 -9.70
C PHE A 137 4.12 -6.03 -10.40
N TYR A 138 3.98 -7.34 -10.59
CA TYR A 138 4.94 -8.12 -11.36
C TYR A 138 5.03 -7.62 -12.80
N ARG A 139 3.91 -7.33 -13.47
CA ARG A 139 3.89 -6.83 -14.86
C ARG A 139 4.66 -5.51 -15.01
N VAL A 140 4.39 -4.52 -14.16
CA VAL A 140 4.99 -3.18 -14.27
C VAL A 140 6.44 -3.12 -13.78
N LEU A 141 6.90 -4.10 -12.99
CA LEU A 141 8.31 -4.21 -12.61
C LEU A 141 9.18 -4.62 -13.80
N LYS A 142 10.38 -4.05 -13.92
CA LYS A 142 11.43 -4.53 -14.82
C LYS A 142 11.96 -5.89 -14.34
N PRO A 143 12.56 -6.72 -15.22
CA PRO A 143 13.34 -7.88 -14.77
C PRO A 143 14.42 -7.45 -13.77
N GLY A 144 14.49 -8.12 -12.61
CA GLY A 144 15.35 -7.76 -11.48
C GLY A 144 14.83 -6.62 -10.61
N GLY A 145 13.69 -6.02 -10.95
CA GLY A 145 13.02 -4.99 -10.16
C GLY A 145 12.46 -5.56 -8.86
N VAL A 146 12.26 -4.68 -7.87
CA VAL A 146 11.87 -5.08 -6.51
C VAL A 146 10.51 -4.54 -6.10
N LEU A 147 9.71 -5.40 -5.47
CA LEU A 147 8.46 -5.03 -4.79
C LEU A 147 8.72 -4.88 -3.28
N LEU A 148 8.30 -3.75 -2.73
CA LEU A 148 8.16 -3.52 -1.30
C LEU A 148 6.68 -3.41 -0.97
N LEU A 149 6.19 -4.28 -0.09
CA LEU A 149 4.78 -4.31 0.24
C LEU A 149 4.59 -4.44 1.75
N SER A 150 3.59 -3.74 2.28
CA SER A 150 3.07 -4.04 3.61
C SER A 150 1.56 -4.25 3.57
N THR A 151 1.09 -5.16 4.42
CA THR A 151 -0.33 -5.45 4.58
C THR A 151 -0.66 -5.82 6.02
N LEU A 152 -1.95 -5.81 6.36
CA LEU A 152 -2.44 -6.04 7.70
C LEU A 152 -1.93 -7.39 8.26
N HIS A 153 -1.44 -7.37 9.50
CA HIS A 153 -1.07 -8.56 10.24
C HIS A 153 -2.21 -8.96 11.21
N PRO A 154 -2.48 -10.26 11.42
CA PRO A 154 -3.49 -10.73 12.37
C PRO A 154 -3.30 -10.22 13.81
N ASP A 155 -2.06 -10.12 14.30
CA ASP A 155 -1.73 -9.51 15.61
C ASP A 155 -1.98 -7.99 15.74
N SER A 156 -2.65 -7.36 14.79
CA SER A 156 -3.00 -5.94 14.84
C SER A 156 -4.38 -5.79 15.46
N SER A 157 -4.61 -4.83 16.37
CA SER A 157 -5.90 -4.65 17.03
C SER A 157 -7.05 -4.28 16.09
N PHE A 158 -6.75 -3.97 14.81
CA PHE A 158 -7.75 -3.91 13.76
C PHE A 158 -8.57 -5.20 13.63
N SER A 159 -7.98 -6.38 13.90
CA SER A 159 -8.69 -7.66 13.86
C SER A 159 -9.85 -7.72 14.86
N ASP A 160 -9.73 -7.04 16.00
CA ASP A 160 -10.75 -7.04 17.07
C ASP A 160 -12.05 -6.31 16.66
N ARG A 161 -11.99 -5.57 15.56
CA ARG A 161 -13.11 -4.79 14.99
C ARG A 161 -13.72 -5.44 13.77
N MET A 162 -13.22 -6.60 13.36
CA MET A 162 -13.56 -7.25 12.11
C MET A 162 -14.24 -8.60 12.32
N GLU A 163 -15.13 -8.96 11.40
CA GLU A 163 -15.74 -10.28 11.33
C GLU A 163 -15.36 -10.97 10.02
N SER A 164 -15.00 -12.26 10.09
CA SER A 164 -14.66 -13.03 8.90
C SER A 164 -15.89 -13.25 8.03
N VAL A 165 -15.74 -12.99 6.73
CA VAL A 165 -16.74 -13.30 5.69
C VAL A 165 -16.28 -14.41 4.74
N GLY A 166 -15.21 -15.13 5.10
CA GLY A 166 -14.64 -16.27 4.37
C GLY A 166 -13.50 -15.91 3.40
N ASP A 167 -12.68 -16.91 3.04
CA ASP A 167 -11.54 -16.80 2.12
C ASP A 167 -10.59 -15.61 2.41
N GLY A 168 -10.16 -15.49 3.67
CA GLY A 168 -9.26 -14.42 4.13
C GLY A 168 -9.87 -13.01 4.06
N SER A 169 -11.20 -12.90 3.88
CA SER A 169 -11.92 -11.63 3.78
C SER A 169 -12.60 -11.30 5.12
N TYR A 170 -12.56 -10.03 5.53
CA TYR A 170 -12.98 -9.57 6.84
C TYR A 170 -13.71 -8.22 6.72
N ILE A 171 -14.94 -8.11 7.22
CA ILE A 171 -15.69 -6.83 7.21
C ILE A 171 -15.45 -6.07 8.52
N ILE A 172 -15.25 -4.75 8.43
CA ILE A 172 -15.13 -3.88 9.61
C ILE A 172 -16.52 -3.55 10.14
N GLU A 173 -16.89 -4.08 11.31
CA GLU A 173 -18.22 -3.91 11.91
C GLU A 173 -18.28 -2.81 12.98
N LYS A 174 -17.16 -2.59 13.71
CA LYS A 174 -17.13 -1.66 14.84
C LYS A 174 -16.73 -0.24 14.41
N GLU A 175 -17.55 0.74 14.80
CA GLU A 175 -17.28 2.18 14.68
C GLU A 175 -16.01 2.57 15.46
N SER A 176 -15.37 3.67 15.05
CA SER A 176 -14.32 4.33 15.84
C SER A 176 -14.29 5.83 15.51
N SER A 177 -14.03 6.66 16.53
CA SER A 177 -13.90 8.11 16.37
C SER A 177 -12.70 8.53 15.51
N TYR A 178 -11.76 7.63 15.29
CA TYR A 178 -10.52 7.87 14.53
C TYR A 178 -10.50 7.13 13.19
N ASP A 179 -11.60 6.47 12.81
CA ASP A 179 -11.63 5.56 11.67
C ASP A 179 -12.99 5.56 10.96
N ASN A 180 -13.01 6.01 9.70
CA ASN A 180 -14.20 6.06 8.85
C ASN A 180 -14.40 4.82 7.96
N ARG A 181 -13.70 3.71 8.23
CA ARG A 181 -13.64 2.52 7.36
C ARG A 181 -14.66 1.43 7.69
N LYS A 182 -15.63 1.69 8.57
CA LYS A 182 -16.70 0.73 8.84
C LYS A 182 -17.42 0.33 7.54
N GLY A 183 -17.69 -0.97 7.39
CA GLY A 183 -18.31 -1.56 6.20
C GLY A 183 -17.34 -1.82 5.04
N LEU A 184 -16.06 -1.44 5.16
CA LEU A 184 -15.05 -1.93 4.23
C LEU A 184 -14.75 -3.41 4.49
N VAL A 185 -14.43 -4.11 3.40
CA VAL A 185 -13.98 -5.50 3.44
C VAL A 185 -12.48 -5.50 3.23
N PHE A 186 -11.75 -6.15 4.13
CA PHE A 186 -10.31 -6.30 4.10
C PHE A 186 -9.93 -7.73 3.73
N PHE A 187 -8.89 -7.88 2.91
CA PHE A 187 -8.14 -9.12 2.84
C PHE A 187 -7.07 -9.15 3.93
N MET A 188 -6.98 -10.25 4.67
CA MET A 188 -5.94 -10.52 5.64
C MET A 188 -5.48 -11.97 5.54
N ALA A 189 -4.19 -12.17 5.25
CA ALA A 189 -3.59 -13.49 5.27
C ALA A 189 -3.46 -13.97 6.72
N GLU A 190 -3.91 -15.20 6.99
CA GLU A 190 -3.93 -15.80 8.33
C GLU A 190 -2.54 -16.26 8.75
N SER A 191 -1.67 -16.56 7.78
CA SER A 191 -0.31 -17.00 8.03
C SER A 191 0.70 -16.38 7.06
N ARG A 192 1.97 -16.41 7.47
CA ARG A 192 3.08 -16.04 6.60
C ARG A 192 3.14 -16.90 5.34
N ASP A 193 2.85 -18.20 5.44
CA ASP A 193 2.91 -19.11 4.30
C ASP A 193 1.82 -18.77 3.28
N GLU A 194 0.60 -18.48 3.76
CA GLU A 194 -0.48 -18.00 2.91
C GLU A 194 -0.11 -16.70 2.19
N LEU A 195 0.50 -15.75 2.92
CA LEU A 195 0.98 -14.50 2.33
C LEU A 195 2.03 -14.77 1.24
N VAL A 196 3.03 -15.61 1.51
CA VAL A 196 4.12 -15.93 0.56
C VAL A 196 3.57 -16.56 -0.72
N ASN A 197 2.55 -17.43 -0.62
CA ASN A 197 1.94 -18.10 -1.77
C ASN A 197 1.30 -17.13 -2.77
N LEU A 198 0.99 -15.90 -2.37
CA LEU A 198 0.48 -14.87 -3.30
C LEU A 198 1.56 -14.33 -4.24
N PHE A 199 2.84 -14.53 -3.93
CA PHE A 199 3.98 -13.98 -4.67
C PHE A 199 4.71 -15.04 -5.52
N ASN A 200 4.05 -16.14 -5.86
CA ASN A 200 4.62 -17.23 -6.66
C ASN A 200 5.28 -16.80 -7.99
N PRO A 201 4.85 -15.73 -8.71
CA PRO A 201 5.54 -15.28 -9.92
C PRO A 201 6.95 -14.73 -9.67
N PHE A 202 7.26 -14.29 -8.44
CA PHE A 202 8.51 -13.63 -8.12
C PHE A 202 9.64 -14.65 -7.90
N SER A 203 10.82 -14.39 -8.48
CA SER A 203 11.99 -15.26 -8.36
C SER A 203 12.57 -15.35 -6.95
N LYS A 204 12.28 -14.36 -6.11
CA LYS A 204 12.71 -14.32 -4.71
C LYS A 204 11.69 -13.58 -3.86
N VAL A 205 11.32 -14.16 -2.72
CA VAL A 205 10.41 -13.55 -1.74
C VAL A 205 11.05 -13.63 -0.35
N LYS A 206 11.07 -12.50 0.37
CA LYS A 206 11.40 -12.41 1.80
C LYS A 206 10.23 -11.76 2.52
N THR A 207 9.95 -12.23 3.72
CA THR A 207 8.92 -11.66 4.58
C THR A 207 9.49 -11.24 5.92
N GLY A 208 8.82 -10.28 6.54
CA GLY A 208 9.08 -9.81 7.90
C GLY A 208 7.80 -9.22 8.49
N SER A 209 7.92 -8.59 9.65
CA SER A 209 6.81 -7.85 10.26
C SER A 209 7.33 -6.57 10.89
N ALA A 210 6.51 -5.53 10.92
CA ALA A 210 6.72 -4.31 11.69
C ALA A 210 5.51 -4.07 12.57
N ALA A 211 5.72 -3.68 13.82
CA ALA A 211 4.63 -3.40 14.72
C ALA A 211 5.04 -2.42 15.81
N PHE A 212 4.07 -1.66 16.31
CA PHE A 212 4.25 -0.75 17.42
C PHE A 212 3.05 -0.82 18.37
N ASP A 213 3.37 -0.60 19.64
CA ASP A 213 2.46 -0.64 20.78
C ASP A 213 3.02 0.39 21.76
N LEU A 214 2.58 1.64 21.60
CA LEU A 214 3.22 2.78 22.25
C LEU A 214 2.82 2.89 23.71
N PHE A 215 1.52 2.76 24.00
CA PHE A 215 0.95 3.01 25.32
C PHE A 215 -0.22 2.09 25.70
N ASP A 216 -0.77 1.31 24.76
CA ASP A 216 -1.89 0.39 25.00
C ASP A 216 -1.93 -0.70 23.91
N HIS A 217 -1.92 -1.96 24.35
CA HIS A 217 -2.02 -3.11 23.46
C HIS A 217 -3.31 -3.13 22.66
N SER A 218 -4.39 -2.53 23.18
CA SER A 218 -5.65 -2.39 22.45
C SER A 218 -5.54 -1.48 21.22
N GLU A 219 -4.47 -0.69 21.11
CA GLU A 219 -4.15 0.17 19.96
C GLU A 219 -2.96 -0.36 19.15
N ARG A 220 -2.54 -1.61 19.42
CA ARG A 220 -1.43 -2.25 18.71
C ARG A 220 -1.66 -2.26 17.21
N THR A 221 -0.68 -1.73 16.48
CA THR A 221 -0.66 -1.83 15.02
C THR A 221 0.44 -2.78 14.59
N ALA A 222 0.09 -3.77 13.77
CA ALA A 222 1.03 -4.73 13.20
C ALA A 222 0.82 -4.92 11.69
N TRP A 223 1.94 -5.08 10.98
CA TRP A 223 1.99 -5.22 9.52
C TRP A 223 2.91 -6.37 9.14
N TYR A 224 2.47 -7.19 8.18
CA TYR A 224 3.39 -8.00 7.40
C TYR A 224 4.17 -7.11 6.44
N LEU A 225 5.45 -7.41 6.25
CA LEU A 225 6.32 -6.82 5.25
C LEU A 225 6.75 -7.86 4.23
N VAL A 226 6.75 -7.51 2.95
CA VAL A 226 7.19 -8.35 1.85
C VAL A 226 8.22 -7.60 1.02
N TYR A 227 9.33 -8.27 0.73
CA TYR A 227 10.31 -7.90 -0.28
C TYR A 227 10.32 -8.99 -1.33
N ALA A 228 9.99 -8.66 -2.58
CA ALA A 228 10.02 -9.61 -3.68
C ALA A 228 10.85 -9.09 -4.86
N VAL A 229 11.45 -9.99 -5.63
CA VAL A 229 12.25 -9.67 -6.83
C VAL A 229 11.60 -10.34 -8.03
N LYS A 230 11.39 -9.57 -9.10
CA LYS A 230 10.97 -10.11 -10.41
C LYS A 230 12.13 -10.86 -11.03
#